data_AF-A0A8S4QLQ1-F1
#
_entry.id   AF-A0A8S4QLQ1-F1
#
_cell.length_a   1.000
_cell.length_b   1.000
_cell.length_c   1.000
_cell.angle_alpha   90.00
_cell.angle_beta   90.00
_cell.angle_gamma   90.00
#
_symmetry.space_group_name_H-M   'P 1'
#
loop_
_entity.id
_entity.type
_entity.pdbx_description
1 polymer ?
#
loop_
_entity_poly.entity_id
_entity_poly.type
_entity_poly.pdbx_seq_one_letter_code
_entity_poly.pdbx_strand_id
1 'polypeptide(L)'
;MERMNTFLKGQLLIWQLCVSWFSLVTVVSFSYFAATIGILMYQCLFATRTENTIRPLIFPFWLPEDDPFRTPNYEIFMFWEIMIIIIVLQTFCVFVYILFHVLLHNFYLMNMIIFDCEVLFVGLDESVAKLSKYSPRRIEVYSILNSRMRRIVKWHNIVFQSVQAVSTIYGLPLVYQVMFSSIPISLTAYQIAESLDHGKFDILFAMLGIVVCVQLWIPCYLGTIIRNKIMSSSYTYFNVLRQYTSKG
;
A
#
# COMPACT_ATOMS: atom_id res chain seq x y z
N MET A 1 12.88 -7.72 25.68
CA MET A 1 11.43 -8.01 25.64
C MET A 1 10.67 -6.90 24.90
N GLU A 2 10.92 -5.62 25.19
CA GLU A 2 10.31 -4.47 24.51
C GLU A 2 10.50 -4.46 22.98
N ARG A 3 11.72 -4.75 22.50
CA ARG A 3 12.06 -4.86 21.07
C ARG A 3 11.15 -5.83 20.29
N MET A 4 10.89 -7.00 20.86
CA MET A 4 10.07 -8.05 20.23
C MET A 4 8.60 -7.62 20.18
N ASN A 5 8.11 -7.00 21.25
CA ASN A 5 6.75 -6.47 21.31
C ASN A 5 6.52 -5.35 20.28
N THR A 6 7.49 -4.46 20.09
CA THR A 6 7.40 -3.39 19.08
C THR A 6 7.36 -3.97 17.66
N PHE A 7 8.19 -4.97 17.37
CA PHE A 7 8.19 -5.62 16.07
C PHE A 7 6.88 -6.39 15.80
N LEU A 8 6.40 -7.18 16.75
CA LEU A 8 5.16 -7.95 16.62
C LEU A 8 3.93 -7.05 16.47
N LYS A 9 3.87 -5.94 17.24
CA LYS A 9 2.82 -4.93 17.07
C LYS A 9 2.85 -4.32 15.67
N GLY A 10 4.05 -4.06 15.14
CA GLY A 10 4.22 -3.59 13.77
C GLY A 10 3.70 -4.59 12.75
N GLN A 11 4.10 -5.85 12.83
CA GLN A 11 3.62 -6.90 11.91
C GLN A 11 2.10 -7.10 12.00
N LEU A 12 1.53 -7.05 13.20
CA LEU A 12 0.08 -7.14 13.38
C LEU A 12 -0.64 -5.99 12.69
N LEU A 13 -0.12 -4.76 12.82
CA LEU A 13 -0.69 -3.58 12.17
C LEU A 13 -0.58 -3.67 10.64
N ILE A 14 0.54 -4.17 10.12
CA ILE A 14 0.69 -4.45 8.68
C ILE A 14 -0.42 -5.40 8.22
N TRP A 15 -0.57 -6.53 8.91
CA TRP A 15 -1.56 -7.54 8.57
C TRP A 15 -2.99 -6.98 8.62
N GLN A 16 -3.34 -6.24 9.67
CA GLN A 16 -4.65 -5.60 9.80
C GLN A 16 -4.95 -4.68 8.61
N LEU A 17 -4.00 -3.80 8.26
CA LEU A 17 -4.17 -2.87 7.15
C LEU A 17 -4.25 -3.59 5.79
N CYS A 18 -3.44 -4.62 5.58
CA CYS A 18 -3.49 -5.49 4.42
C CYS A 18 -4.85 -6.18 4.26
N VAL A 19 -5.39 -6.73 5.36
CA VAL A 19 -6.71 -7.37 5.37
C VAL A 19 -7.81 -6.34 5.15
N SER A 20 -7.71 -5.14 5.73
CA SER A 20 -8.66 -4.05 5.48
C SER A 20 -8.68 -3.60 4.02
N TRP A 21 -7.51 -3.52 3.37
CA TRP A 21 -7.44 -3.22 1.94
C TRP A 21 -8.11 -4.30 1.10
N PHE A 22 -7.79 -5.57 1.37
CA PHE A 22 -8.39 -6.69 0.68
C PHE A 22 -9.90 -6.77 0.89
N SER A 23 -10.40 -6.52 2.11
CA SER A 23 -11.84 -6.54 2.39
C SER A 23 -12.55 -5.39 1.69
N LEU A 24 -11.98 -4.19 1.68
CA LEU A 24 -12.55 -3.02 1.00
C LEU A 24 -12.75 -3.30 -0.49
N VAL A 25 -11.70 -3.75 -1.18
CA VAL A 25 -11.75 -4.06 -2.61
C VAL A 25 -12.76 -5.17 -2.88
N THR A 26 -12.74 -6.24 -2.07
CA THR A 26 -13.68 -7.36 -2.21
C THR A 26 -15.13 -6.92 -2.06
N VAL A 27 -15.44 -6.07 -1.08
CA VAL A 27 -16.79 -5.55 -0.83
C VAL A 27 -17.28 -4.72 -2.01
N VAL A 28 -16.44 -3.81 -2.53
CA VAL A 28 -16.81 -2.99 -3.68
C VAL A 28 -17.05 -3.86 -4.91
N SER A 29 -16.15 -4.79 -5.25
CA SER A 29 -16.36 -5.67 -6.40
C SER A 29 -17.58 -6.57 -6.25
N PHE A 30 -17.82 -7.12 -5.05
CA PHE A 30 -19.02 -7.91 -4.78
C PHE A 30 -20.30 -7.09 -4.93
N SER A 31 -20.30 -5.80 -4.55
CA SER A 31 -21.47 -4.93 -4.69
C SER A 31 -21.90 -4.75 -6.15
N TYR A 32 -20.96 -4.68 -7.09
CA TYR A 32 -21.26 -4.60 -8.53
C TYR A 32 -21.88 -5.89 -9.07
N PHE A 33 -21.36 -7.05 -8.65
CA PHE A 33 -21.96 -8.34 -9.01
C PHE A 33 -23.35 -8.50 -8.40
N ALA A 34 -23.50 -8.18 -7.10
CA ALA A 34 -24.76 -8.32 -6.38
C ALA A 34 -25.85 -7.39 -6.94
N ALA A 35 -25.50 -6.15 -7.32
CA ALA A 35 -26.45 -5.22 -7.94
C ALA A 35 -26.98 -5.76 -9.28
N THR A 36 -26.08 -6.25 -10.15
CA THR A 36 -26.46 -6.78 -11.47
C THR A 36 -27.30 -8.05 -11.35
N ILE A 37 -26.88 -9.00 -10.51
CA ILE A 37 -27.64 -10.23 -10.24
C ILE A 37 -28.99 -9.91 -9.61
N GLY A 38 -29.06 -8.95 -8.69
CA GLY A 38 -30.30 -8.54 -8.03
C GLY A 38 -31.34 -8.02 -9.02
N ILE A 39 -30.94 -7.16 -9.97
CA ILE A 39 -31.85 -6.66 -11.00
C ILE A 39 -32.28 -7.80 -11.93
N LEU A 40 -31.37 -8.69 -12.33
CA LEU A 40 -31.73 -9.85 -13.16
C LEU A 40 -32.67 -10.82 -12.44
N MET A 41 -32.46 -11.08 -11.15
CA MET A 41 -33.38 -11.88 -10.34
C MET A 41 -34.76 -11.24 -10.26
N TYR A 42 -34.83 -9.92 -10.06
CA TYR A 42 -36.09 -9.19 -10.08
C TYR A 42 -36.80 -9.35 -11.44
N GLN A 43 -36.07 -9.16 -12.54
CA GLN A 43 -36.63 -9.32 -13.89
C GLN A 43 -37.14 -10.75 -14.14
N CYS A 44 -36.41 -11.77 -13.69
CA CYS A 44 -36.81 -13.16 -13.85
C CYS A 44 -38.05 -13.56 -13.02
N LEU A 45 -38.20 -12.99 -11.82
CA LEU A 45 -39.24 -13.39 -10.86
C LEU A 45 -40.52 -12.57 -10.96
N PHE A 46 -40.42 -11.28 -11.31
CA PHE A 46 -41.51 -10.33 -11.15
C PHE A 46 -41.83 -9.50 -12.40
N ALA A 47 -40.93 -9.39 -13.39
CA ALA A 47 -41.20 -8.53 -14.54
C ALA A 47 -42.35 -9.09 -15.39
N THR A 48 -43.33 -8.24 -15.63
CA THR A 48 -44.47 -8.54 -16.51
C THR A 48 -44.16 -8.09 -17.93
N ARG A 49 -44.77 -8.72 -18.96
CA ARG A 49 -44.56 -8.40 -20.38
C ARG A 49 -44.81 -6.92 -20.76
N THR A 50 -45.47 -6.16 -19.90
CA THR A 50 -45.82 -4.76 -20.09
C THR A 50 -44.72 -3.79 -19.63
N GLU A 51 -43.80 -4.25 -18.76
CA GLU A 51 -42.64 -3.46 -18.36
C GLU A 51 -41.51 -3.76 -19.36
N ASN A 52 -41.26 -2.85 -20.30
CA ASN A 52 -40.12 -2.94 -21.22
C ASN A 52 -38.79 -2.74 -20.48
N THR A 53 -38.41 -3.69 -19.63
CA THR A 53 -37.16 -3.64 -18.86
C THR A 53 -36.00 -4.18 -19.69
N ILE A 54 -34.95 -3.37 -19.83
CA ILE A 54 -33.70 -3.78 -20.48
C ILE A 54 -32.84 -4.52 -19.45
N ARG A 55 -32.19 -5.62 -19.88
CA ARG A 55 -31.27 -6.39 -19.04
C ARG A 55 -30.01 -5.55 -18.74
N PRO A 56 -29.64 -5.29 -17.48
CA PRO A 56 -28.44 -4.51 -17.20
C PRO A 56 -27.16 -5.31 -17.44
N LEU A 57 -26.12 -4.65 -17.94
CA LEU A 57 -24.72 -5.09 -17.85
C LEU A 57 -24.07 -4.47 -16.62
N ILE A 58 -22.93 -5.00 -16.15
CA ILE A 58 -22.21 -4.42 -15.00
C ILE A 58 -21.71 -3.02 -15.38
N PHE A 59 -21.17 -2.91 -16.58
CA PHE A 59 -20.81 -1.64 -17.20
C PHE A 59 -21.55 -1.48 -18.53
N PRO A 60 -22.08 -0.28 -18.83
CA PRO A 60 -22.76 -0.06 -20.11
C PRO A 60 -21.75 -0.11 -21.26
N PHE A 61 -22.03 -0.95 -22.25
CA PHE A 61 -21.28 -1.03 -23.51
C PHE A 61 -22.08 -0.45 -24.68
N TRP A 62 -21.35 0.02 -25.68
CA TRP A 62 -21.90 0.47 -26.95
C TRP A 62 -21.21 -0.27 -28.10
N LEU A 63 -22.01 -0.79 -29.04
CA LEU A 63 -21.52 -1.35 -30.30
C LEU A 63 -22.01 -0.50 -31.48
N PRO A 64 -21.18 -0.28 -32.52
CA PRO A 64 -21.52 0.59 -33.64
C PRO A 64 -22.72 0.15 -34.48
N GLU A 65 -23.03 -1.15 -34.53
CA GLU A 65 -24.01 -1.71 -35.48
C GLU A 65 -24.90 -2.81 -34.88
N ASP A 66 -24.74 -3.14 -33.59
CA ASP A 66 -25.51 -4.20 -32.95
C ASP A 66 -25.91 -3.82 -31.51
N ASP A 67 -26.94 -4.49 -31.00
CA ASP A 67 -27.41 -4.30 -29.63
C ASP A 67 -26.63 -5.22 -28.67
N PRO A 68 -25.83 -4.65 -27.73
CA PRO A 68 -25.14 -5.44 -26.72
C PRO A 68 -26.09 -6.19 -25.79
N PHE A 69 -27.35 -5.75 -25.67
CA PHE A 69 -28.34 -6.34 -24.78
C PHE A 69 -29.11 -7.51 -25.41
N ARG A 70 -28.85 -7.82 -26.68
CA ARG A 70 -29.46 -8.95 -27.39
C ARG A 70 -28.67 -10.24 -27.16
N THR A 71 -29.37 -11.37 -27.02
CA THR A 71 -28.74 -12.69 -26.97
C THR A 71 -28.26 -13.09 -28.38
N PRO A 72 -27.01 -13.58 -28.56
CA PRO A 72 -26.07 -14.06 -27.54
C PRO A 72 -25.03 -13.03 -27.06
N ASN A 73 -25.04 -11.81 -27.60
CA ASN A 73 -24.05 -10.78 -27.28
C ASN A 73 -24.03 -10.45 -25.78
N TYR A 74 -25.22 -10.33 -25.18
CA TYR A 74 -25.38 -10.02 -23.77
C TYR A 74 -24.60 -10.99 -22.87
N GLU A 75 -24.75 -12.30 -23.10
CA GLU A 75 -24.11 -13.33 -22.29
C GLU A 75 -22.58 -13.32 -22.47
N ILE A 76 -22.10 -13.04 -23.68
CA ILE A 76 -20.67 -12.92 -24.00
C ILE A 76 -20.06 -11.70 -23.31
N PHE A 77 -20.69 -10.54 -23.42
CA PHE A 77 -20.20 -9.31 -22.79
C PHE A 77 -20.26 -9.38 -21.28
N MET A 78 -21.35 -9.91 -20.72
CA MET A 78 -21.48 -10.12 -19.28
C MET A 78 -20.37 -11.04 -18.76
N PHE A 79 -20.09 -12.16 -19.43
CA PHE A 79 -18.99 -13.05 -19.07
C PHE A 79 -17.62 -12.34 -19.16
N TRP A 80 -17.40 -11.58 -20.22
CA TRP A 80 -16.15 -10.85 -20.44
C TRP A 80 -15.92 -9.77 -19.38
N GLU A 81 -16.95 -8.99 -19.03
CA GLU A 81 -16.91 -8.01 -17.94
C GLU A 81 -16.56 -8.65 -16.59
N ILE A 82 -17.19 -9.78 -16.25
CA ILE A 82 -16.86 -10.54 -15.04
C ILE A 82 -15.37 -10.91 -15.03
N MET A 83 -14.85 -11.43 -16.15
CA MET A 83 -13.45 -11.82 -16.26
C MET A 83 -12.50 -10.63 -16.15
N ILE A 84 -12.83 -9.49 -16.78
CA ILE A 84 -12.05 -8.26 -16.64
C ILE A 84 -12.02 -7.78 -15.19
N ILE A 85 -13.17 -7.74 -14.52
CA ILE A 85 -13.24 -7.33 -13.10
C ILE A 85 -12.34 -8.21 -12.25
N ILE A 86 -12.38 -9.54 -12.44
CA ILE A 86 -11.54 -10.47 -11.69
C ILE A 86 -10.05 -10.24 -12.00
N ILE A 87 -9.68 -10.03 -13.27
CA ILE A 87 -8.29 -9.75 -13.67
C ILE A 87 -7.81 -8.45 -13.04
N VAL A 88 -8.60 -7.38 -13.12
CA VAL A 88 -8.27 -6.06 -12.54
C VAL A 88 -8.14 -6.17 -11.02
N LEU A 89 -9.09 -6.84 -10.36
CA LEU A 89 -9.04 -7.08 -8.91
C LEU A 89 -7.77 -7.84 -8.55
N GLN A 90 -7.50 -8.96 -9.21
CA GLN A 90 -6.34 -9.79 -8.88
C GLN A 90 -5.02 -9.05 -9.14
N THR A 91 -4.90 -8.31 -10.24
CA THR A 91 -3.67 -7.60 -10.58
C THR A 91 -3.44 -6.40 -9.67
N PHE A 92 -4.40 -5.49 -9.55
CA PHE A 92 -4.22 -4.24 -8.80
C PHE A 92 -4.35 -4.43 -7.28
N CYS A 93 -5.25 -5.29 -6.80
CA CYS A 93 -5.37 -5.55 -5.36
C CYS A 93 -4.09 -6.19 -4.82
N VAL A 94 -3.58 -7.23 -5.50
CA VAL A 94 -2.37 -7.93 -5.08
C VAL A 94 -1.15 -7.03 -5.25
N PHE A 95 -1.08 -6.23 -6.31
CA PHE A 95 -0.02 -5.25 -6.51
C PHE A 95 0.09 -4.27 -5.33
N VAL A 96 -1.01 -3.59 -4.99
CA VAL A 96 -1.03 -2.63 -3.87
C VAL A 96 -0.78 -3.34 -2.55
N TYR A 97 -1.34 -4.54 -2.36
CA TYR A 97 -1.10 -5.36 -1.16
C TYR A 97 0.40 -5.65 -0.96
N ILE A 98 1.10 -6.13 -1.99
CA ILE A 98 2.52 -6.48 -1.88
C ILE A 98 3.35 -5.22 -1.64
N LEU A 99 3.09 -4.16 -2.40
CA LEU A 99 3.81 -2.90 -2.25
C LEU A 99 3.62 -2.34 -0.84
N PHE A 100 2.39 -2.32 -0.35
CA PHE A 100 2.03 -1.87 0.98
C PHE A 100 2.76 -2.68 2.05
N HIS A 101 2.70 -4.01 1.97
CA HIS A 101 3.33 -4.92 2.91
C HIS A 101 4.85 -4.76 2.97
N VAL A 102 5.53 -4.75 1.82
CA VAL A 102 7.00 -4.67 1.75
C VAL A 102 7.51 -3.31 2.23
N LEU A 103 6.84 -2.21 1.86
CA LEU A 103 7.23 -0.86 2.27
C LEU A 103 7.07 -0.67 3.78
N LEU A 104 5.94 -1.10 4.36
CA LEU A 104 5.76 -1.03 5.82
C LEU A 104 6.75 -1.93 6.56
N HIS A 105 7.05 -3.11 6.02
CA HIS A 105 8.04 -4.00 6.61
C HIS A 105 9.42 -3.31 6.71
N ASN A 106 9.86 -2.68 5.62
CA ASN A 106 11.09 -1.89 5.60
C ASN A 106 11.05 -0.70 6.57
N PHE A 107 9.90 -0.04 6.71
CA PHE A 107 9.72 1.03 7.70
C PHE A 107 9.91 0.54 9.15
N TYR A 108 9.36 -0.62 9.50
CA TYR A 108 9.55 -1.19 10.83
C TYR A 108 10.98 -1.71 11.07
N LEU A 109 11.64 -2.26 10.04
CA LEU A 109 13.06 -2.60 10.14
C LEU A 109 13.92 -1.36 10.41
N MET A 110 13.65 -0.23 9.75
CA MET A 110 14.34 1.03 10.06
C MET A 110 14.13 1.49 11.50
N ASN A 111 12.91 1.35 12.05
CA ASN A 111 12.66 1.62 13.47
C ASN A 111 13.52 0.75 14.39
N MET A 112 13.69 -0.53 14.08
CA MET A 112 14.53 -1.42 14.87
C MET A 112 16.00 -1.03 14.83
N ILE A 113 16.49 -0.58 13.67
CA ILE A 113 17.86 -0.10 13.51
C ILE A 113 18.09 1.15 14.36
N ILE A 114 17.16 2.12 14.36
CA ILE A 114 17.26 3.32 15.20
C ILE A 114 17.37 2.95 16.68
N PHE A 115 16.56 1.99 17.14
CA PHE A 115 16.63 1.51 18.52
C PHE A 115 17.98 0.85 18.84
N ASP A 116 18.56 0.09 17.90
CA ASP A 116 19.92 -0.46 18.03
C ASP A 116 20.99 0.64 18.16
N CYS A 117 20.76 1.83 17.60
CA CYS A 117 21.67 2.98 17.70
C CYS A 117 21.57 3.71 19.03
N GLU A 118 20.36 3.85 19.57
CA GLU A 118 20.14 4.45 20.89
C GLU A 118 20.83 3.62 22.00
N VAL A 119 20.82 2.30 21.86
CA VAL A 119 21.44 1.37 22.83
C VAL A 119 22.93 1.10 22.52
N LEU A 120 23.50 1.71 21.47
CA LEU A 120 24.86 1.42 20.99
C LEU A 120 25.91 1.52 22.10
N PHE A 121 25.81 2.57 22.91
CA PHE A 121 26.77 2.92 23.97
C PHE A 121 26.39 2.40 25.36
N VAL A 122 25.21 1.78 25.52
CA VAL A 122 24.75 1.29 26.82
C VAL A 122 25.67 0.17 27.31
N GLY A 123 26.15 0.31 28.54
CA GLY A 123 27.05 -0.64 29.21
C GLY A 123 28.52 -0.56 28.75
N LEU A 124 28.92 0.47 28.01
CA LEU A 124 30.32 0.73 27.68
C LEU A 124 30.89 1.77 28.66
N ASP A 125 32.10 1.51 29.14
CA ASP A 125 32.80 2.37 30.09
C ASP A 125 33.36 3.61 29.37
N GLU A 126 32.70 4.77 29.51
CA GLU A 126 33.08 6.04 28.87
C GLU A 126 34.45 6.54 29.34
N SER A 127 34.91 6.16 30.54
CA SER A 127 36.21 6.57 31.08
C SER A 127 37.38 6.05 30.23
N VAL A 128 37.14 4.99 29.46
CA VAL A 128 38.10 4.33 28.57
C VAL A 128 38.44 5.17 27.34
N ALA A 129 37.65 6.21 27.03
CA ALA A 129 37.95 7.16 25.97
C ALA A 129 39.27 7.93 26.22
N LYS A 130 39.62 8.20 27.50
CA LYS A 130 40.82 8.95 27.91
C LYS A 130 42.09 8.08 28.02
N LEU A 131 41.94 6.76 27.99
CA LEU A 131 43.04 5.82 28.11
C LEU A 131 43.88 5.74 26.82
N SER A 132 45.17 5.43 26.96
CA SER A 132 46.08 5.17 25.84
C SER A 132 45.49 4.17 24.84
N LYS A 133 45.78 4.38 23.55
CA LYS A 133 45.29 3.56 22.42
C LYS A 133 45.64 2.08 22.57
N TYR A 134 46.71 1.75 23.30
CA TYR A 134 47.22 0.39 23.49
C TYR A 134 46.74 -0.27 24.79
N SER A 135 45.90 0.39 25.59
CA SER A 135 45.38 -0.22 26.82
C SER A 135 44.44 -1.39 26.49
N PRO A 136 44.58 -2.55 27.17
CA PRO A 136 43.77 -3.73 26.87
C PRO A 136 42.27 -3.49 27.06
N ARG A 137 41.91 -2.68 28.08
CA ARG A 137 40.54 -2.28 28.38
C ARG A 137 39.90 -1.44 27.27
N ARG A 138 40.69 -0.60 26.58
CA ARG A 138 40.21 0.17 25.41
C ARG A 138 40.02 -0.69 24.18
N ILE A 139 40.90 -1.66 23.96
CA ILE A 139 40.78 -2.60 22.84
C ILE A 139 39.50 -3.45 22.99
N GLU A 140 39.20 -3.92 24.20
CA GLU A 140 37.99 -4.70 24.49
C GLU A 140 36.70 -3.91 24.23
N VAL A 141 36.57 -2.72 24.82
CA VAL A 141 35.44 -1.80 24.61
C VAL A 141 35.27 -1.46 23.12
N TYR A 142 36.38 -1.19 22.42
CA TYR A 142 36.35 -0.87 20.99
C TYR A 142 35.92 -2.07 20.14
N SER A 143 36.31 -3.30 20.52
CA SER A 143 35.90 -4.53 19.82
C SER A 143 34.39 -4.75 19.92
N ILE A 144 33.80 -4.51 21.09
CA ILE A 144 32.35 -4.60 21.34
C ILE A 144 31.61 -3.53 20.54
N LEU A 145 32.09 -2.29 20.59
CA LEU A 145 31.50 -1.18 19.83
C LEU A 145 31.56 -1.44 18.32
N ASN A 146 32.71 -1.89 17.80
CA ASN A 146 32.87 -2.21 16.38
C ASN A 146 31.96 -3.36 15.94
N SER A 147 31.77 -4.38 16.79
CA SER A 147 30.81 -5.46 16.54
C SER A 147 29.37 -4.95 16.45
N ARG A 148 28.95 -4.10 17.39
CA ARG A 148 27.60 -3.47 17.39
C ARG A 148 27.40 -2.56 16.17
N MET A 149 28.38 -1.71 15.86
CA MET A 149 28.34 -0.82 14.69
C MET A 149 28.29 -1.61 13.38
N ARG A 150 29.12 -2.65 13.24
CA ARG A 150 29.10 -3.54 12.07
C ARG A 150 27.73 -4.16 11.85
N ARG A 151 27.06 -4.58 12.93
CA ARG A 151 25.69 -5.11 12.86
C ARG A 151 24.71 -4.04 12.34
N ILE A 152 24.73 -2.83 12.91
CA ILE A 152 23.86 -1.71 12.50
C ILE A 152 24.05 -1.40 11.01
N VAL A 153 25.30 -1.23 10.57
CA VAL A 153 25.62 -0.92 9.16
C VAL A 153 25.17 -2.05 8.23
N LYS A 154 25.36 -3.32 8.62
CA LYS A 154 24.91 -4.47 7.84
C LYS A 154 23.39 -4.44 7.65
N TRP A 155 22.62 -4.22 8.71
CA TRP A 155 21.15 -4.14 8.63
C TRP A 155 20.69 -2.94 7.81
N HIS A 156 21.31 -1.78 8.00
CA HIS A 156 21.00 -0.57 7.22
C HIS A 156 21.22 -0.80 5.72
N ASN A 157 22.33 -1.43 5.34
CA ASN A 157 22.62 -1.75 3.94
C ASN A 157 21.61 -2.75 3.35
N ILE A 158 21.19 -3.76 4.13
CA ILE A 158 20.16 -4.72 3.69
C ILE A 158 18.83 -4.01 3.43
N VAL A 159 18.40 -3.12 4.32
CA VAL A 159 17.15 -2.35 4.13
C VAL A 159 17.26 -1.42 2.92
N PHE A 160 18.40 -0.74 2.74
CA PHE A 160 18.60 0.14 1.60
C PHE A 160 18.57 -0.63 0.27
N GLN A 161 19.24 -1.79 0.21
CA GLN A 161 19.19 -2.68 -0.95
C GLN A 161 17.76 -3.19 -1.22
N SER A 162 17.00 -3.53 -0.18
CA SER A 162 15.59 -3.94 -0.31
C SER A 162 14.74 -2.82 -0.90
N VAL A 163 14.84 -1.59 -0.37
CA VAL A 163 14.09 -0.43 -0.88
C VAL A 163 14.48 -0.12 -2.32
N GLN A 164 15.77 -0.21 -2.66
CA GLN A 164 16.23 -0.02 -4.03
C GLN A 164 15.67 -1.09 -4.98
N ALA A 165 15.66 -2.36 -4.58
CA ALA A 165 15.05 -3.44 -5.38
C ALA A 165 13.56 -3.20 -5.61
N VAL A 166 12.82 -2.83 -4.55
CA VAL A 166 11.39 -2.49 -4.65
C VAL A 166 11.19 -1.30 -5.58
N SER A 167 11.99 -0.25 -5.47
CA SER A 167 11.89 0.92 -6.35
C SER A 167 12.17 0.57 -7.82
N THR A 168 13.11 -0.34 -8.10
CA THR A 168 13.42 -0.76 -9.47
C THR A 168 12.29 -1.60 -10.07
N ILE A 169 11.72 -2.53 -9.29
CA ILE A 169 10.67 -3.45 -9.78
C ILE A 169 9.33 -2.72 -9.89
N TYR A 170 8.96 -1.94 -8.88
CA TYR A 170 7.65 -1.32 -8.75
C TYR A 170 7.60 0.14 -9.22
N GLY A 171 8.75 0.78 -9.45
CA GLY A 171 8.80 2.19 -9.84
C GLY A 171 8.12 2.48 -11.17
N LEU A 172 8.41 1.67 -12.20
CA LEU A 172 7.79 1.85 -13.51
C LEU A 172 6.27 1.53 -13.49
N PRO A 173 5.80 0.41 -12.92
CA PRO A 173 4.37 0.17 -12.72
C PRO A 173 3.65 1.29 -11.95
N LEU A 174 4.29 1.84 -10.92
CA LEU A 174 3.71 2.92 -10.12
C LEU A 174 3.53 4.20 -10.94
N VAL A 175 4.53 4.55 -11.76
CA VAL A 175 4.44 5.71 -12.66
C VAL A 175 3.30 5.53 -13.66
N TYR A 176 3.16 4.34 -14.26
CA TYR A 176 2.04 4.06 -15.14
C TYR A 176 0.69 4.12 -14.41
N GLN A 177 0.59 3.56 -13.21
CA GLN A 177 -0.62 3.64 -12.41
C GLN A 177 -1.03 5.09 -12.16
N VAL A 178 -0.09 5.97 -11.76
CA VAL A 178 -0.38 7.38 -11.50
C VAL A 178 -0.80 8.09 -12.79
N MET A 179 -0.09 7.88 -13.91
CA MET A 179 -0.42 8.51 -15.18
C MET A 179 -1.80 8.09 -15.67
N PHE A 180 -2.09 6.79 -15.72
CA PHE A 180 -3.33 6.28 -16.27
C PHE A 180 -4.53 6.39 -15.32
N SER A 181 -4.34 6.46 -14.00
CA SER A 181 -5.45 6.60 -13.04
C SER A 181 -6.10 7.99 -13.05
N SER A 182 -5.39 9.02 -13.51
CA SER A 182 -5.94 10.38 -13.60
C SER A 182 -7.21 10.47 -14.46
N ILE A 183 -7.21 9.79 -15.62
CA ILE A 183 -8.33 9.76 -16.57
C ILE A 183 -9.58 9.11 -15.93
N PRO A 184 -9.56 7.85 -15.46
CA PRO A 184 -10.74 7.22 -14.87
C PRO A 184 -11.19 7.91 -13.58
N ILE A 185 -10.29 8.48 -12.77
CA ILE A 185 -10.68 9.27 -11.60
C ILE A 185 -11.48 10.50 -12.03
N SER A 186 -10.99 11.24 -13.04
CA SER A 186 -11.68 12.43 -13.55
C SER A 186 -13.04 12.11 -14.17
N LEU A 187 -13.14 11.02 -14.94
CA LEU A 187 -14.40 10.57 -15.54
C LEU A 187 -15.39 10.10 -14.48
N THR A 188 -14.93 9.35 -13.47
CA THR A 188 -15.78 8.90 -12.36
C THR A 188 -16.29 10.09 -11.55
N ALA A 189 -15.43 11.07 -11.28
CA ALA A 189 -15.82 12.30 -10.59
C ALA A 189 -16.85 13.10 -11.39
N TYR A 190 -16.66 13.22 -12.71
CA TYR A 190 -17.62 13.85 -13.60
C TYR A 190 -18.97 13.13 -13.60
N GLN A 191 -18.97 11.80 -13.72
CA GLN A 191 -20.21 11.00 -13.70
C GLN A 191 -20.96 11.11 -12.36
N ILE A 192 -20.25 11.17 -11.24
CA ILE A 192 -20.85 11.41 -9.92
C ILE A 192 -21.50 12.79 -9.87
N ALA A 193 -20.83 13.82 -10.38
CA ALA A 193 -21.35 15.18 -10.42
C ALA A 193 -22.59 15.28 -11.33
N GLU A 194 -22.53 14.71 -12.54
CA GLU A 194 -23.65 14.70 -13.48
C GLU A 194 -24.86 13.94 -12.92
N SER A 195 -24.64 12.81 -12.25
CA SER A 195 -25.72 12.07 -11.60
C SER A 195 -26.41 12.92 -10.52
N LEU A 196 -25.60 13.63 -9.72
CA LEU A 196 -26.08 14.50 -8.64
C LEU A 196 -26.91 15.67 -9.17
N ASP A 197 -26.51 16.27 -10.29
CA ASP A 197 -27.26 17.36 -10.95
C ASP A 197 -28.64 16.90 -11.43
N HIS A 198 -28.79 15.62 -11.81
CA HIS A 198 -30.08 15.02 -12.16
C HIS A 198 -30.88 14.52 -10.94
N GLY A 199 -30.42 14.81 -9.72
CA GLY A 199 -31.07 14.41 -8.47
C GLY A 199 -30.95 12.92 -8.15
N LYS A 200 -30.03 12.19 -8.79
CA LYS A 200 -29.79 10.76 -8.57
C LYS A 200 -28.39 10.54 -8.02
N PHE A 201 -28.26 9.86 -6.89
CA PHE A 201 -26.95 9.53 -6.33
C PHE A 201 -26.62 8.05 -6.61
N ASP A 202 -25.68 7.82 -7.51
CA ASP A 202 -25.19 6.46 -7.79
C ASP A 202 -24.10 6.07 -6.78
N ILE A 203 -24.51 5.27 -5.78
CA ILE A 203 -23.66 4.80 -4.68
C ILE A 203 -22.51 3.93 -5.20
N LEU A 204 -22.72 3.15 -6.28
CA LEU A 204 -21.71 2.24 -6.81
C LEU A 204 -20.54 3.02 -7.39
N PHE A 205 -20.82 4.03 -8.23
CA PHE A 205 -19.78 4.91 -8.77
C PHE A 205 -19.07 5.72 -7.68
N ALA A 206 -19.79 6.18 -6.66
CA ALA A 206 -19.18 6.87 -5.52
C ALA A 206 -18.20 5.97 -4.76
N MET A 207 -18.57 4.71 -4.49
CA MET A 207 -17.69 3.72 -3.85
C MET A 207 -16.46 3.43 -4.71
N LEU A 208 -16.63 3.24 -6.02
CA LEU A 208 -15.52 3.03 -6.95
C LEU A 208 -14.55 4.22 -6.95
N GLY A 209 -15.08 5.44 -7.00
CA GLY A 209 -14.27 6.67 -6.94
C GLY A 209 -13.42 6.76 -5.68
N ILE A 210 -14.00 6.44 -4.51
CA ILE A 210 -13.27 6.41 -3.24
C ILE A 210 -12.15 5.35 -3.28
N VAL A 211 -12.45 4.13 -3.75
CA VAL A 211 -11.45 3.05 -3.81
C VAL A 211 -10.28 3.43 -4.71
N VAL A 212 -10.53 3.98 -5.90
CA VAL A 212 -9.47 4.37 -6.82
C VAL A 212 -8.61 5.51 -6.24
N CYS A 213 -9.24 6.48 -5.57
CA CYS A 213 -8.51 7.53 -4.84
C CYS A 213 -7.63 6.96 -3.73
N VAL A 214 -8.16 6.04 -2.92
CA VAL A 214 -7.39 5.36 -1.85
C VAL A 214 -6.25 4.54 -2.45
N GLN A 215 -6.49 3.85 -3.56
CA GLN A 215 -5.48 3.04 -4.27
C GLN A 215 -4.27 3.88 -4.70
N LEU A 216 -4.50 5.11 -5.16
CA LEU A 216 -3.45 6.06 -5.53
C LEU A 216 -2.79 6.69 -4.30
N TRP A 217 -3.58 6.99 -3.27
CA TRP A 217 -3.10 7.62 -2.04
C TRP A 217 -2.12 6.73 -1.26
N ILE A 218 -2.39 5.43 -1.17
CA ILE A 218 -1.57 4.46 -0.42
C ILE A 218 -0.07 4.55 -0.77
N PRO A 219 0.37 4.33 -2.02
CA PRO A 219 1.79 4.37 -2.36
C PRO A 219 2.42 5.76 -2.17
N CYS A 220 1.68 6.84 -2.43
CA CYS A 220 2.16 8.20 -2.21
C CYS A 220 2.40 8.51 -0.73
N TYR A 221 1.48 8.09 0.14
CA TYR A 221 1.59 8.26 1.58
C TYR A 221 2.75 7.44 2.16
N LEU A 222 2.87 6.17 1.75
CA LEU A 222 3.97 5.30 2.19
C LEU A 222 5.34 5.79 1.74
N GLY A 223 5.46 6.24 0.48
CA GLY A 223 6.69 6.83 -0.03
C GLY A 223 7.13 8.04 0.80
N THR A 224 6.16 8.89 1.18
CA THR A 224 6.41 10.07 2.02
C THR A 224 6.88 9.68 3.43
N ILE A 225 6.22 8.71 4.07
CA ILE A 225 6.61 8.22 5.40
C ILE A 225 8.03 7.65 5.38
N ILE A 226 8.36 6.80 4.41
CA ILE A 226 9.68 6.17 4.32
C ILE A 226 10.76 7.22 4.13
N ARG A 227 10.52 8.19 3.22
CA ARG A 227 11.45 9.30 3.01
C ARG A 227 11.69 10.10 4.30
N ASN A 228 10.61 10.48 4.99
CA ASN A 228 10.71 11.21 6.25
C ASN A 228 11.45 10.39 7.32
N LYS A 229 11.23 9.08 7.34
CA LYS A 229 11.88 8.19 8.29
C LYS A 229 13.37 8.05 8.04
N ILE A 230 13.79 7.87 6.78
CA ILE A 230 15.21 7.82 6.40
C ILE A 230 15.91 9.12 6.81
N MET A 231 15.30 10.28 6.51
CA MET A 231 15.85 11.57 6.91
C MET A 231 15.96 11.67 8.44
N SER A 232 14.92 11.26 9.18
CA SER A 232 14.94 11.23 10.65
C SER A 232 16.04 10.32 11.20
N SER A 233 16.25 9.13 10.63
CA SER A 233 17.34 8.23 11.03
C SER A 233 18.70 8.92 10.87
N SER A 234 18.94 9.60 9.73
CA SER A 234 20.16 10.40 9.50
C SER A 234 20.39 11.45 10.60
N TYR A 235 19.35 12.17 11.02
CA TYR A 235 19.45 13.12 12.13
C TYR A 235 19.74 12.45 13.47
N THR A 236 19.12 11.31 13.76
CA THR A 236 19.40 10.56 15.01
C THR A 236 20.85 10.10 15.04
N TYR A 237 21.39 9.56 13.95
CA TYR A 237 22.81 9.20 13.86
C TYR A 237 23.72 10.40 14.12
N PHE A 238 23.40 11.54 13.51
CA PHE A 238 24.16 12.78 13.69
C PHE A 238 24.11 13.28 15.14
N ASN A 239 22.94 13.26 15.77
CA ASN A 239 22.77 13.69 17.16
C ASN A 239 23.49 12.78 18.15
N VAL A 240 23.43 11.46 17.94
CA VAL A 240 24.20 10.50 18.73
C VAL A 240 25.69 10.82 18.60
N LEU A 241 26.22 10.95 17.38
CA LEU A 241 27.63 11.32 17.17
C LEU A 241 28.01 12.65 17.84
N ARG A 242 27.14 13.67 17.74
CA ARG A 242 27.36 15.00 18.33
C ARG A 242 27.38 14.98 19.86
N GLN A 243 26.49 14.22 20.50
CA GLN A 243 26.49 14.09 21.96
C GLN A 243 27.83 13.53 22.47
N TYR A 244 28.39 12.54 21.76
CA TYR A 244 29.68 11.95 22.13
C TYR A 244 30.88 12.82 21.79
N THR A 245 30.86 13.61 20.71
CA THR A 245 31.94 14.57 20.44
C THR A 245 31.92 15.78 21.39
N SER A 246 30.77 16.15 21.96
CA SER A 246 30.68 17.26 22.92
C SER A 246 31.12 16.92 24.35
N LYS A 247 31.19 15.63 24.69
CA LYS A 247 31.56 15.13 26.03
C LYS A 247 33.04 14.70 26.15
N GLY A 248 33.77 14.62 25.04
CA GLY A 248 35.20 14.29 24.98
C GLY A 248 36.06 15.53 24.95
#